data_AF-A0A914J119-F1
#
_entry.id   AF-A0A914J119-F1
#
_cell.length_a   1.000
_cell.length_b   1.000
_cell.length_c   1.000
_cell.angle_alpha   90.00
_cell.angle_beta   90.00
_cell.angle_gamma   90.00
#
_symmetry.space_group_name_H-M   'P 1'
#
loop_
_entity.id
_entity.type
_entity.pdbx_description
1 polymer ?
#
loop_
_entity_poly.entity_id
_entity_poly.type
_entity_poly.pdbx_seq_one_letter_code
_entity_poly.pdbx_strand_id
1 'polypeptide(L)'
;MASLPFRSDDGMFSPKLTFCLSLFQFLHLVIMPVEIETTKPGDGKNFPQKGQTVTCHYVLTLTNGKKVDSSRDRGSPFKFKIGKGEVIQGWDEGVAKMSVGQRAKLTISPDLGYGSKNVGPIPANSTLIFDVELLGSFSYGNLTRNLSLFYYYLCPIDFCKTIF
;
A
#
# COMPACT_ATOMS: atom_id res chain seq x y z
N MET A 1 -15.65 6.35 -56.35
CA MET A 1 -16.60 7.06 -55.48
C MET A 1 -17.82 6.15 -55.33
N ALA A 2 -17.83 5.20 -54.40
CA ALA A 2 -18.05 5.33 -52.96
C ALA A 2 -19.48 5.78 -52.59
N SER A 3 -20.34 4.82 -52.25
CA SER A 3 -21.46 4.99 -51.30
C SER A 3 -22.08 3.62 -50.98
N LEU A 4 -21.85 3.14 -49.75
CA LEU A 4 -22.57 2.03 -49.10
C LEU A 4 -24.01 2.47 -48.74
N PRO A 5 -24.95 1.53 -48.57
CA PRO A 5 -25.97 1.71 -47.56
C PRO A 5 -25.88 0.62 -46.47
N PHE A 6 -25.55 1.09 -45.28
CA PHE A 6 -26.20 0.84 -44.00
C PHE A 6 -26.95 -0.50 -43.82
N ARG A 7 -26.32 -1.42 -43.08
CA ARG A 7 -26.97 -2.58 -42.47
C ARG A 7 -27.29 -2.21 -41.02
N SER A 8 -28.57 -1.97 -40.73
CA SER A 8 -29.10 -1.85 -39.38
C SER A 8 -29.33 -3.26 -38.83
N ASP A 9 -28.33 -3.79 -38.11
CA ASP A 9 -28.52 -4.96 -37.26
C ASP A 9 -28.99 -4.46 -35.88
N ASP A 10 -30.31 -4.44 -35.67
CA ASP A 10 -30.93 -4.08 -34.41
C ASP A 10 -30.76 -5.23 -33.40
N GLY A 11 -29.65 -5.16 -32.66
CA GLY A 11 -29.29 -6.10 -31.59
C GLY A 11 -30.23 -6.00 -30.38
N MET A 12 -31.17 -6.93 -30.32
CA MET A 12 -32.04 -7.31 -29.21
C MET A 12 -31.32 -7.34 -27.84
N PHE A 13 -31.50 -6.29 -27.03
CA PHE A 13 -30.94 -6.18 -25.67
C PHE A 13 -31.87 -6.90 -24.66
N SER A 14 -31.46 -8.10 -24.23
CA SER A 14 -32.23 -8.92 -23.27
C SER A 14 -32.03 -8.44 -21.82
N PRO A 15 -33.10 -8.21 -21.03
CA PRO A 15 -33.03 -7.68 -19.66
C PRO A 15 -32.54 -8.69 -18.60
N LYS A 16 -32.16 -9.91 -18.97
CA LYS A 16 -31.71 -10.96 -18.03
C LYS A 16 -30.28 -10.76 -17.52
N LEU A 17 -29.48 -9.89 -18.14
CA LEU A 17 -28.06 -9.72 -17.81
C LEU A 17 -27.79 -8.67 -16.73
N THR A 18 -28.71 -7.71 -16.53
CA THR A 18 -28.54 -6.63 -15.56
C THR A 18 -28.65 -7.11 -14.11
N PHE A 19 -29.34 -8.22 -13.85
CA PHE A 19 -29.52 -8.76 -12.49
C PHE A 19 -28.29 -9.52 -11.96
N CYS A 20 -27.40 -9.98 -12.84
CA CYS A 20 -26.19 -10.71 -12.45
C CYS A 20 -25.05 -9.76 -12.02
N LEU A 21 -25.02 -8.54 -12.59
CA LEU A 21 -23.99 -7.54 -12.30
C LEU A 21 -24.10 -6.93 -10.88
N SER A 22 -25.30 -6.84 -10.29
CA SER A 22 -25.41 -6.33 -8.91
C SER A 22 -24.92 -7.33 -7.85
N LEU A 23 -25.07 -8.63 -8.11
CA LEU A 23 -24.58 -9.68 -7.21
C LEU A 23 -23.05 -9.86 -7.29
N PHE A 24 -22.46 -9.60 -8.46
CA PHE A 24 -21.00 -9.63 -8.64
C PHE A 24 -20.29 -8.43 -7.98
N GLN A 25 -20.98 -7.28 -7.89
CA GLN A 25 -20.49 -6.11 -7.15
C GLN A 25 -20.70 -6.25 -5.64
N PHE A 26 -21.70 -7.04 -5.20
CA PHE A 26 -21.90 -7.38 -3.79
C PHE A 26 -20.90 -8.44 -3.27
N LEU A 27 -20.44 -9.37 -4.12
CA LEU A 27 -19.43 -10.37 -3.74
C LEU A 27 -18.01 -9.76 -3.61
N HIS A 28 -17.72 -8.65 -4.29
CA HIS A 28 -16.47 -7.91 -4.12
C HIS A 28 -16.41 -7.11 -2.80
N LEU A 29 -17.53 -6.94 -2.10
CA LEU A 29 -17.62 -6.00 -0.98
C LEU A 29 -17.28 -6.60 0.40
N VAL A 30 -16.84 -7.86 0.48
CA VAL A 30 -16.53 -8.54 1.77
C VAL A 30 -15.10 -9.09 1.85
N ILE A 31 -14.19 -8.65 0.98
CA ILE A 31 -12.79 -9.13 0.98
C ILE A 31 -11.81 -8.02 1.38
N MET A 32 -12.10 -7.30 2.47
CA MET A 32 -11.05 -6.55 3.17
C MET A 32 -10.96 -7.01 4.62
N PRO A 33 -10.25 -8.12 4.91
CA PRO A 33 -10.11 -8.68 6.26
C PRO A 33 -9.15 -7.91 7.18
N VAL A 34 -8.56 -6.81 6.69
CA VAL A 34 -7.64 -5.99 7.49
C VAL A 34 -8.40 -4.80 8.05
N GLU A 35 -8.64 -4.85 9.35
CA GLU A 35 -9.18 -3.72 10.09
C GLU A 35 -8.04 -2.77 10.47
N ILE A 36 -8.23 -1.47 10.19
CA ILE A 36 -7.21 -0.43 10.40
C ILE A 36 -7.76 0.62 11.35
N GLU A 37 -7.30 0.59 12.60
CA GLU A 37 -7.64 1.59 13.61
C GLU A 37 -6.53 2.65 13.66
N THR A 38 -6.80 3.86 13.20
CA THR A 38 -5.78 4.93 13.21
C THR A 38 -5.64 5.52 14.61
N THR A 39 -4.46 5.38 15.22
CA THR A 39 -4.13 5.97 16.52
C THR A 39 -3.56 7.38 16.38
N LYS A 40 -2.74 7.61 15.34
CA LYS A 40 -2.17 8.92 15.01
C LYS A 40 -2.29 9.16 13.52
N PRO A 41 -2.90 10.27 13.08
CA PRO A 41 -2.97 10.61 11.66
C PRO A 41 -1.56 10.84 11.10
N GLY A 42 -1.34 10.40 9.86
CA GLY A 42 -0.14 10.73 9.10
C GLY A 42 -0.34 11.99 8.26
N ASP A 43 0.46 12.12 7.21
CA ASP A 43 0.41 13.27 6.31
C ASP A 43 -0.78 13.29 5.34
N GLY A 44 -1.49 12.15 5.19
CA GLY A 44 -2.64 11.99 4.30
C GLY A 44 -2.34 12.25 2.82
N LYS A 45 -1.07 12.32 2.42
CA LYS A 45 -0.64 12.67 1.05
C LYS A 45 0.28 11.61 0.46
N ASN A 46 1.22 11.10 1.26
CA ASN A 46 2.20 10.15 0.79
C ASN A 46 1.79 8.75 1.20
N PHE A 47 1.19 8.02 0.25
CA PHE A 47 0.82 6.62 0.41
C PHE A 47 1.86 5.74 -0.30
N PRO A 48 2.38 4.69 0.35
CA PRO A 48 3.32 3.78 -0.28
C PRO A 48 2.71 3.05 -1.49
N GLN A 49 3.48 2.96 -2.58
CA GLN A 49 3.09 2.22 -3.78
C GLN A 49 3.76 0.85 -3.87
N LYS A 50 3.14 -0.07 -4.63
CA LYS A 50 3.72 -1.40 -4.90
C LYS A 50 5.13 -1.26 -5.49
N GLY A 51 6.07 -2.02 -4.94
CA GLY A 51 7.49 -2.01 -5.30
C GLY A 51 8.35 -1.00 -4.52
N GLN A 52 7.75 -0.08 -3.77
CA GLN A 52 8.51 0.84 -2.91
C GLN A 52 8.99 0.13 -1.65
N THR A 53 10.15 0.58 -1.15
CA THR A 53 10.66 0.13 0.15
C THR A 53 10.09 1.02 1.24
N VAL A 54 9.41 0.43 2.20
CA VAL A 54 8.89 1.15 3.37
C VAL A 54 9.71 0.85 4.59
N THR A 55 9.78 1.84 5.48
CA THR A 55 10.43 1.73 6.77
C THR A 55 9.39 2.02 7.84
N CYS A 56 9.18 1.09 8.76
CA CYS A 56 8.21 1.22 9.83
C CYS A 56 8.73 0.69 11.17
N HIS A 57 8.13 1.17 12.24
CA HIS A 57 8.17 0.50 13.53
C HIS A 57 6.87 -0.28 13.72
N TYR A 58 6.97 -1.48 14.26
CA TYR A 58 5.82 -2.27 14.68
C TYR A 58 5.99 -2.90 16.06
N VAL A 59 4.85 -3.20 16.68
CA VAL A 59 4.69 -4.11 17.83
C VAL A 59 3.63 -5.15 17.46
N LEU A 60 4.00 -6.42 17.50
CA LEU A 60 3.09 -7.55 17.29
C LEU A 60 2.60 -8.07 18.64
N THR A 61 1.28 -8.09 18.79
CA THR A 61 0.58 -8.65 19.94
C THR A 61 -0.43 -9.69 19.46
N LEU A 62 -0.60 -10.76 20.21
CA LEU A 62 -1.65 -11.75 19.99
C LEU A 62 -2.96 -11.30 20.66
N THR A 63 -4.08 -11.90 20.28
CA THR A 63 -5.39 -11.63 20.91
C THR A 63 -5.44 -11.91 22.42
N ASN A 64 -4.53 -12.75 22.92
CA ASN A 64 -4.35 -13.00 24.36
C ASN A 64 -3.59 -11.88 25.10
N GLY A 65 -3.24 -10.77 24.42
CA GLY A 65 -2.49 -9.66 24.99
C GLY A 65 -0.97 -9.89 25.11
N LYS A 66 -0.48 -11.07 24.71
CA LYS A 66 0.96 -11.38 24.73
C LYS A 66 1.67 -10.66 23.59
N LYS A 67 2.62 -9.79 23.94
CA LYS A 67 3.58 -9.23 22.98
C LYS A 67 4.49 -10.35 22.48
N VAL A 68 4.51 -10.55 21.17
CA VAL A 68 5.32 -11.58 20.51
C VAL A 68 6.62 -10.98 19.99
N ASP A 69 6.53 -9.83 19.33
CA ASP A 69 7.68 -9.22 18.69
C ASP A 69 7.55 -7.70 18.65
N SER A 70 8.68 -6.99 18.65
CA SER A 70 8.72 -5.54 18.49
C SER A 70 10.01 -5.10 17.81
N SER A 71 9.84 -4.33 16.73
CA SER A 71 10.97 -3.62 16.11
C SER A 71 11.61 -2.58 17.04
N ARG A 72 10.85 -2.05 18.02
CA ARG A 72 11.35 -1.04 18.96
C ARG A 72 12.26 -1.68 19.99
N ASP A 73 11.90 -2.86 20.48
CA ASP A 73 12.73 -3.64 21.41
C ASP A 73 14.06 -4.05 20.76
N ARG A 74 14.08 -4.23 19.42
CA ARG A 74 15.30 -4.49 18.65
C ARG A 74 16.14 -3.24 18.34
N GLY A 75 15.63 -2.04 18.60
CA GLY A 75 16.32 -0.78 18.34
C GLY A 75 16.51 -0.42 16.85
N SER A 76 15.94 -1.19 15.92
CA SER A 76 16.08 -0.96 14.48
C SER A 76 14.73 -1.00 13.75
N PRO A 77 14.43 -0.05 12.87
CA PRO A 77 13.19 -0.06 12.11
C PRO A 77 13.17 -1.20 11.10
N PHE A 78 11.98 -1.73 10.84
CA PHE A 78 11.78 -2.82 9.89
C PHE A 78 11.61 -2.25 8.49
N LYS A 79 12.29 -2.85 7.51
CA LYS A 79 12.26 -2.43 6.11
C LYS A 79 11.82 -3.59 5.23
N PHE A 80 10.86 -3.35 4.35
CA PHE A 80 10.35 -4.35 3.41
C PHE A 80 9.82 -3.68 2.14
N LYS A 81 9.67 -4.45 1.06
CA LYS A 81 9.06 -3.97 -0.20
C LYS A 81 7.58 -4.32 -0.25
N ILE A 82 6.75 -3.31 -0.46
CA ILE A 82 5.30 -3.49 -0.56
C ILE A 82 4.91 -4.18 -1.86
N GLY A 83 3.99 -5.14 -1.78
CA GLY A 83 3.40 -5.80 -2.94
C GLY A 83 4.34 -6.78 -3.63
N LYS A 84 5.39 -7.21 -2.93
CA LYS A 84 6.31 -8.29 -3.36
C LYS A 84 6.05 -9.61 -2.63
N GLY A 85 5.13 -9.64 -1.66
CA GLY A 85 4.89 -10.83 -0.84
C GLY A 85 6.07 -11.18 0.07
N GLU A 86 6.94 -10.21 0.39
CA GLU A 86 8.02 -10.37 1.38
C GLU A 86 7.45 -10.43 2.81
N VAL A 87 6.23 -9.93 3.00
CA VAL A 87 5.48 -9.90 4.26
C VAL A 87 4.12 -10.57 4.07
N ILE A 88 3.40 -10.80 5.18
CA ILE A 88 2.04 -11.34 5.15
C ILE A 88 1.11 -10.42 4.32
N GLN A 89 0.12 -11.01 3.65
CA GLN A 89 -0.75 -10.28 2.72
C GLN A 89 -1.48 -9.13 3.42
N GLY A 90 -1.89 -9.31 4.68
CA GLY A 90 -2.55 -8.26 5.45
C GLY A 90 -1.66 -7.03 5.69
N TRP A 91 -0.33 -7.21 5.73
CA TRP A 91 0.61 -6.09 5.81
C TRP A 91 0.74 -5.36 4.47
N ASP A 92 0.85 -6.10 3.37
CA ASP A 92 0.92 -5.50 2.03
C ASP A 92 -0.33 -4.64 1.73
N GLU A 93 -1.51 -5.08 2.15
CA GLU A 93 -2.76 -4.33 1.98
C GLU A 93 -2.96 -3.24 3.03
N GLY A 94 -2.61 -3.50 4.29
CA GLY A 94 -2.82 -2.57 5.39
C GLY A 94 -1.88 -1.36 5.31
N VAL A 95 -0.59 -1.60 5.10
CA VAL A 95 0.41 -0.53 5.03
C VAL A 95 0.27 0.31 3.77
N ALA A 96 -0.22 -0.25 2.65
CA ALA A 96 -0.52 0.51 1.45
C ALA A 96 -1.62 1.57 1.65
N LYS A 97 -2.50 1.39 2.65
CA LYS A 97 -3.55 2.35 3.02
C LYS A 97 -3.10 3.38 4.06
N MET A 98 -1.91 3.21 4.62
CA MET A 98 -1.34 4.13 5.59
C MET A 98 -0.54 5.23 4.89
N SER A 99 -0.69 6.45 5.40
CA SER A 99 0.11 7.60 4.99
C SER A 99 1.40 7.69 5.80
N VAL A 100 2.44 8.31 5.24
CA VAL A 100 3.72 8.50 5.95
C VAL A 100 3.49 9.30 7.24
N GLY A 101 4.12 8.85 8.33
CA GLY A 101 3.94 9.39 9.68
C GLY A 101 2.72 8.87 10.43
N GLN A 102 1.84 8.08 9.79
CA GLN A 102 0.67 7.51 10.43
C GLN A 102 1.05 6.38 11.38
N ARG A 103 0.37 6.34 12.53
CA ARG A 103 0.38 5.17 13.43
C ARG A 103 -1.02 4.57 13.46
N ALA A 104 -1.13 3.30 13.13
CA ALA A 104 -2.38 2.58 13.12
C ALA A 104 -2.20 1.16 13.65
N LYS A 105 -3.25 0.65 14.29
CA LYS A 105 -3.36 -0.72 14.71
C LYS A 105 -4.07 -1.51 13.62
N LEU A 106 -3.37 -2.50 13.07
CA LEU A 106 -3.83 -3.41 12.05
C LEU A 106 -4.24 -4.73 12.71
N THR A 107 -5.52 -5.08 12.63
CA THR A 107 -6.01 -6.40 13.01
C THR A 107 -6.07 -7.28 11.77
N ILE A 108 -5.31 -8.36 11.77
CA ILE A 108 -5.14 -9.25 10.62
C ILE A 108 -5.66 -10.63 11.00
N SER A 109 -6.75 -11.04 10.32
CA SER A 109 -7.30 -12.39 10.39
C SER A 109 -6.27 -13.44 9.93
N PRO A 110 -6.35 -14.68 10.44
CA PRO A 110 -5.38 -15.72 10.13
C PRO A 110 -5.22 -15.99 8.64
N ASP A 111 -6.28 -15.85 7.84
CA ASP A 111 -6.27 -16.07 6.39
C ASP A 111 -5.26 -15.17 5.64
N LEU A 112 -5.09 -13.92 6.11
CA LEU A 112 -4.13 -12.96 5.55
C LEU A 112 -2.82 -12.87 6.34
N GLY A 113 -2.70 -13.66 7.41
CA GLY A 113 -1.52 -13.77 8.26
C GLY A 113 -0.73 -15.03 7.94
N TYR A 114 -0.68 -15.95 8.91
CA TYR A 114 0.05 -17.22 8.80
C TYR A 114 -0.86 -18.43 8.54
N GLY A 115 -2.18 -18.26 8.53
CA GLY A 115 -3.16 -19.33 8.34
C GLY A 115 -2.92 -20.50 9.30
N SER A 116 -2.97 -21.72 8.78
CA SER A 116 -2.74 -22.95 9.54
C SER A 116 -1.27 -23.22 9.91
N LYS A 117 -0.34 -22.29 9.62
CA LYS A 117 1.09 -22.47 9.91
C LYS A 117 1.41 -21.96 11.31
N ASN A 118 2.15 -22.77 12.07
CA ASN A 118 2.77 -22.32 13.31
C ASN A 118 4.10 -21.61 12.99
N VAL A 119 4.30 -20.39 13.50
CA VAL A 119 5.51 -19.61 13.25
C VAL A 119 6.10 -19.14 14.59
N GLY A 120 7.13 -19.85 15.05
CA GLY A 120 7.78 -19.57 16.33
C GLY A 120 6.77 -19.53 17.49
N PRO A 121 6.62 -18.37 18.19
CA PRO A 121 5.66 -18.21 19.27
C PRO A 121 4.20 -17.96 18.83
N ILE A 122 3.93 -17.92 17.52
CA ILE A 122 2.60 -17.66 16.95
C ILE A 122 1.93 -19.00 16.61
N PRO A 123 0.83 -19.36 17.29
CA PRO A 123 0.09 -20.58 16.95
C PRO A 123 -0.67 -20.45 15.62
N ALA A 124 -0.94 -21.58 15.00
CA ALA A 124 -1.78 -21.69 13.82
C ALA A 124 -3.16 -21.06 14.07
N ASN A 125 -3.73 -20.47 13.02
CA ASN A 125 -5.03 -19.80 13.01
C ASN A 125 -5.16 -18.63 14.01
N SER A 126 -4.04 -18.00 14.36
CA SER A 126 -4.04 -16.83 15.23
C SER A 126 -4.41 -15.55 14.49
N THR A 127 -5.24 -14.73 15.12
CA THR A 127 -5.44 -13.34 14.71
C THR A 127 -4.28 -12.50 15.26
N LEU A 128 -3.70 -11.66 14.41
CA LEU A 128 -2.52 -10.86 14.73
C LEU A 128 -2.91 -9.40 14.86
N ILE A 129 -2.44 -8.76 15.92
CA ILE A 129 -2.64 -7.33 16.14
C ILE A 129 -1.29 -6.64 16.03
N PHE A 130 -1.16 -5.81 15.00
CA PHE A 130 0.06 -5.04 14.74
C PHE A 130 -0.17 -3.56 15.00
N ASP A 131 0.52 -2.98 15.98
CA ASP A 131 0.63 -1.53 16.11
C ASP A 131 1.78 -1.07 15.22
N VAL A 132 1.48 -0.44 14.08
CA VAL A 132 2.44 -0.02 13.06
C VAL A 132 2.53 1.50 13.03
N GLU A 133 3.75 2.02 13.02
CA GLU A 133 4.09 3.42 12.77
C GLU A 133 4.93 3.49 11.49
N LEU A 134 4.37 4.11 10.45
CA LEU A 134 5.05 4.29 9.18
C LEU A 134 5.99 5.49 9.27
N LEU A 135 7.30 5.25 9.21
CA LEU A 135 8.30 6.33 9.30
C LEU A 135 8.55 7.00 7.94
N GLY A 136 8.50 6.21 6.87
CA GLY A 136 8.72 6.73 5.52
C GLY A 136 8.71 5.63 4.46
N SER A 137 8.49 6.06 3.22
CA SER A 137 8.67 5.25 2.02
C SER A 137 9.81 5.84 1.20
N PHE A 138 10.79 5.01 0.85
CA PHE A 138 11.88 5.38 -0.04
C PHE A 138 11.74 4.61 -1.35
N SER A 139 11.57 5.35 -2.45
CA SER A 139 11.67 4.82 -3.80
C SER A 139 13.08 5.07 -4.34
N TYR A 140 13.99 4.11 -4.16
CA TYR A 140 15.25 4.08 -4.92
C TYR A 140 15.00 3.40 -6.27
N GLY A 141 14.06 3.95 -7.06
CA GLY A 141 13.63 3.37 -8.33
C GLY A 141 13.34 4.37 -9.44
N ASN A 142 13.49 5.67 -9.20
CA ASN A 142 13.38 6.71 -10.23
C ASN A 142 14.45 7.80 -10.06
N LEU A 143 15.72 7.41 -9.98
CA LEU A 143 16.83 8.34 -10.20
C LEU A 143 17.08 8.63 -11.70
N THR A 144 16.17 8.19 -12.58
CA THR A 144 16.25 8.45 -14.01
C THR A 144 14.86 8.83 -14.52
N ARG A 145 14.54 10.13 -14.53
CA ARG A 145 13.67 10.84 -15.53
C ARG A 145 13.30 12.25 -15.05
N ASN A 146 14.26 13.02 -14.53
CA ASN A 146 14.34 14.48 -14.78
C ASN A 146 15.63 15.10 -14.26
N LEU A 147 16.78 14.53 -14.66
CA LEU A 147 18.08 15.21 -14.52
C LEU A 147 18.32 16.26 -15.64
N SER A 148 17.31 16.58 -16.46
CA SER A 148 17.44 17.59 -17.52
C SER A 148 16.77 18.94 -17.23
N LEU A 149 16.08 19.13 -16.09
CA LEU A 149 15.34 20.39 -15.84
C LEU A 149 15.71 21.15 -14.56
N PHE A 150 16.58 20.62 -13.69
CA PHE A 150 16.96 21.35 -12.46
C PHE A 150 18.32 22.06 -12.51
N TYR A 151 19.21 21.74 -13.46
CA TYR A 151 20.46 22.52 -13.62
C TYR A 151 20.27 23.85 -14.38
N TYR A 152 19.05 24.12 -14.88
CA TYR A 152 18.74 25.37 -15.59
C TYR A 152 18.21 26.50 -14.69
N TYR A 153 18.06 26.31 -13.38
CA TYR A 153 17.42 27.31 -12.50
C TYR A 153 18.17 27.68 -11.22
N LEU A 154 19.43 27.26 -11.03
CA LEU A 154 20.26 27.71 -9.91
C LEU A 154 21.65 28.16 -10.35
N CYS A 155 21.73 29.26 -11.11
CA CYS A 155 22.76 30.29 -10.89
C CYS A 155 22.45 31.59 -11.65
N PRO A 156 21.59 32.48 -11.12
CA PRO A 156 21.63 33.89 -11.49
C PRO A 156 22.18 34.74 -10.33
N ILE A 157 23.11 35.63 -10.69
CA ILE A 157 23.62 36.81 -9.96
C ILE A 157 24.81 36.56 -9.03
N ASP A 158 26.03 36.70 -9.57
CA ASP A 158 26.93 37.82 -9.22
C ASP A 158 28.16 37.79 -10.15
N PHE A 159 28.24 38.73 -11.10
CA PHE A 159 29.07 39.92 -10.93
C PHE A 159 30.59 39.63 -10.99
N CYS A 160 31.12 39.43 -12.20
CA CYS A 160 32.46 39.93 -12.48
C CYS A 160 32.46 40.65 -13.83
N LYS A 161 32.54 41.97 -13.73
CA LYS A 161 32.72 42.94 -14.81
C LYS A 161 33.99 42.63 -15.60
N THR A 162 33.91 42.94 -16.89
CA THR A 162 34.88 43.73 -17.67
C THR A 162 36.22 43.98 -16.99
N ILE A 163 37.30 43.49 -17.59
CA ILE A 163 38.57 44.20 -17.80
C ILE A 163 39.36 43.42 -18.87
N PHE A 164 39.60 44.14 -19.97
CA PHE A 164 40.66 44.02 -20.97
C PHE A 164 40.95 42.67 -21.64
#